data_AF-A0AAU8MRS6-F1
#
_entry.id   AF-A0AAU8MRS6-F1
#
_cell.length_a   1.000
_cell.length_b   1.000
_cell.length_c   1.000
_cell.angle_alpha   90.00
_cell.angle_beta   90.00
_cell.angle_gamma   90.00
#
_symmetry.space_group_name_H-M   'P 1'
#
loop_
_entity.id
_entity.type
_entity.pdbx_description
1 polymer ?
#
loop_
_entity_poly.entity_id
_entity_poly.type
_entity_poly.pdbx_seq_one_letter_code
_entity_poly.pdbx_strand_id
1 'polypeptide(L)'
;MRDPQRSREQAAQALNRAAEAIDALRAQAVPEPAPELRARNQQVRALSRQLTHRYHWLAELQRTVALGDDADLARAWSRFFACYDDFLEALRQARNELEPGAGPDGVPVADPPANGGER
;
A
#
# COMPACT_ATOMS: atom_id res chain seq x y z
N MET A 1 -21.82 -12.62 -18.41
CA MET A 1 -21.94 -12.18 -17.01
C MET A 1 -20.84 -12.84 -16.21
N ARG A 2 -20.06 -12.07 -15.45
CA ARG A 2 -19.02 -12.62 -14.55
C ARG A 2 -19.75 -13.32 -13.41
N ASP A 3 -19.34 -14.53 -13.07
CA ASP A 3 -19.97 -15.32 -12.02
C ASP A 3 -19.89 -14.56 -10.67
N PRO A 4 -21.02 -14.36 -9.95
CA PRO A 4 -21.05 -13.59 -8.72
C PRO A 4 -20.23 -14.26 -7.62
N GLN A 5 -20.12 -15.59 -7.62
CA GLN A 5 -19.31 -16.32 -6.65
C GLN A 5 -17.82 -16.09 -6.88
N ARG A 6 -17.37 -16.15 -8.14
CA ARG A 6 -15.98 -15.78 -8.48
C ARG A 6 -15.63 -14.36 -8.06
N SER A 7 -16.56 -13.43 -8.18
CA SER A 7 -16.34 -12.03 -7.78
C SER A 7 -16.18 -11.91 -6.26
N ARG A 8 -16.97 -12.67 -5.49
CA ARG A 8 -16.83 -12.79 -4.01
C ARG A 8 -15.49 -13.35 -3.60
N GLU A 9 -15.05 -14.42 -4.24
CA GLU A 9 -13.75 -15.04 -3.98
C GLU A 9 -12.59 -14.07 -4.28
N GLN A 10 -12.66 -13.38 -5.43
CA GLN A 10 -11.66 -12.37 -5.80
C GLN A 10 -11.59 -11.22 -4.78
N ALA A 11 -12.74 -10.75 -4.29
CA ALA A 11 -12.79 -9.70 -3.29
C ALA A 11 -12.26 -10.16 -1.92
N ALA A 12 -12.57 -11.39 -1.51
CA ALA A 12 -12.00 -11.97 -0.28
C ALA A 12 -10.47 -12.08 -0.37
N GLN A 13 -9.94 -12.52 -1.50
CA GLN A 13 -8.49 -12.57 -1.75
C GLN A 13 -7.87 -11.17 -1.76
N ALA A 14 -8.54 -10.18 -2.37
CA ALA A 14 -8.08 -8.79 -2.38
C ALA A 14 -7.99 -8.20 -0.96
N LEU A 15 -8.98 -8.46 -0.11
CA LEU A 15 -8.95 -8.07 1.30
C LEU A 15 -7.83 -8.75 2.06
N ASN A 16 -7.63 -10.05 1.87
CA ASN A 16 -6.53 -10.75 2.53
C ASN A 16 -5.17 -10.14 2.16
N ARG A 17 -4.94 -9.91 0.85
CA ARG A 17 -3.72 -9.25 0.38
C ARG A 17 -3.55 -7.84 0.92
N ALA A 18 -4.64 -7.08 1.06
CA ALA A 18 -4.60 -5.74 1.65
C ALA A 18 -4.18 -5.80 3.12
N ALA A 19 -4.72 -6.73 3.91
CA ALA A 19 -4.32 -6.96 5.29
C ALA A 19 -2.84 -7.37 5.39
N GLU A 20 -2.40 -8.35 4.61
CA GLU A 20 -1.00 -8.81 4.57
C GLU A 20 -0.05 -7.66 4.20
N ALA A 21 -0.43 -6.81 3.24
CA ALA A 21 0.38 -5.67 2.84
C ALA A 21 0.51 -4.60 3.93
N ILE A 22 -0.55 -4.37 4.72
CA ILE A 22 -0.51 -3.47 5.88
C ILE A 22 0.42 -4.05 6.95
N ASP A 23 0.33 -5.35 7.23
CA ASP A 23 1.19 -6.01 8.21
C ASP A 23 2.67 -5.97 7.77
N ALA A 24 2.94 -6.25 6.50
CA ALA A 24 4.27 -6.12 5.91
C ALA A 24 4.82 -4.69 6.02
N LEU A 25 3.97 -3.67 5.87
CA LEU A 25 4.38 -2.27 6.08
C LEU A 25 4.74 -2.01 7.55
N ARG A 26 3.91 -2.49 8.48
CA ARG A 26 4.16 -2.34 9.93
C ARG A 26 5.43 -3.05 10.37
N ALA A 27 5.72 -4.21 9.77
CA ALA A 27 6.92 -5.00 10.06
C ALA A 27 8.23 -4.29 9.66
N GLN A 28 8.17 -3.26 8.79
CA GLN A 28 9.33 -2.43 8.47
C GLN A 28 9.73 -1.47 9.60
N ALA A 29 8.86 -1.28 10.61
CA ALA A 29 9.22 -0.47 11.78
C ALA A 29 10.32 -1.18 12.58
N VAL A 30 11.46 -0.50 12.77
CA VAL A 30 12.62 -1.07 13.48
C VAL A 30 12.50 -0.76 14.97
N PRO A 31 12.63 -1.75 15.88
CA PRO A 31 12.47 -1.53 17.32
C PRO A 31 13.62 -0.73 17.99
N GLU A 32 14.55 -0.13 17.24
CA GLU A 32 15.74 0.54 17.80
C GLU A 32 15.49 1.98 18.31
N PRO A 33 16.26 2.41 19.33
CA PRO A 33 16.09 3.73 19.96
C PRO A 33 16.74 4.89 19.19
N ALA A 34 17.40 4.62 18.05
CA ALA A 34 18.10 5.64 17.27
C ALA A 34 17.12 6.76 16.85
N PRO A 35 17.46 8.05 17.11
CA PRO A 35 16.57 9.18 16.79
C PRO A 35 16.23 9.27 15.31
N GLU A 36 17.14 8.84 14.43
CA GLU A 36 16.96 8.79 12.97
C GLU A 36 15.91 7.75 12.56
N LEU A 37 15.83 6.62 13.28
CA LEU A 37 14.82 5.58 13.06
C LEU A 37 13.46 5.96 13.65
N ARG A 38 13.40 6.88 14.63
CA ARG A 38 12.13 7.34 15.20
C ARG A 38 11.26 8.05 14.16
N ALA A 39 11.84 8.91 13.34
CA ALA A 39 11.11 9.63 12.28
C ALA A 39 10.54 8.63 11.26
N ARG A 40 11.37 7.70 10.78
CA ARG A 40 10.94 6.61 9.88
C ARG A 40 9.83 5.76 10.49
N ASN A 41 9.98 5.33 11.74
CA ASN A 41 8.95 4.53 12.43
C ASN A 41 7.63 5.29 12.62
N GLN A 42 7.69 6.60 12.88
CA GLN A 42 6.49 7.44 12.95
C GLN A 42 5.81 7.52 11.58
N GLN A 43 6.57 7.66 10.50
CA GLN A 43 6.08 7.66 9.13
C GLN A 43 5.44 6.31 8.77
N VAL A 44 6.10 5.18 9.05
CA VAL A 44 5.55 3.82 8.89
C VAL A 44 4.20 3.69 9.62
N ARG A 45 4.12 4.13 10.88
CA ARG A 45 2.89 4.07 11.68
C ARG A 45 1.79 5.00 11.15
N ALA A 46 2.14 6.15 10.60
CA ALA A 46 1.18 7.07 9.99
C ALA A 46 0.60 6.47 8.71
N LEU A 47 1.45 6.00 7.80
CA LEU A 47 1.05 5.38 6.54
C LEU A 47 0.24 4.10 6.77
N SER A 48 0.67 3.26 7.72
CA SER A 48 -0.07 2.06 8.11
C SER A 48 -1.47 2.39 8.63
N ARG A 49 -1.65 3.47 9.40
CA ARG A 49 -2.97 3.91 9.88
C ARG A 49 -3.87 4.36 8.73
N GLN A 50 -3.33 5.12 7.77
CA GLN A 50 -4.07 5.54 6.58
C GLN A 50 -4.54 4.33 5.75
N LEU A 51 -3.66 3.37 5.50
CA LEU A 51 -4.01 2.14 4.78
C LEU A 51 -5.02 1.27 5.55
N THR A 52 -4.93 1.24 6.88
CA THR A 52 -5.91 0.54 7.73
C THR A 52 -7.31 1.15 7.59
N HIS A 53 -7.41 2.48 7.53
CA HIS A 53 -8.70 3.15 7.30
C HIS A 53 -9.31 2.77 5.94
N ARG A 54 -8.50 2.79 4.88
CA ARG A 54 -8.93 2.33 3.53
C ARG A 54 -9.33 0.86 3.51
N TYR A 55 -8.60 -0.01 4.23
CA TYR A 55 -8.94 -1.41 4.38
C TYR A 55 -10.30 -1.62 5.05
N HIS A 56 -10.61 -0.86 6.11
CA HIS A 56 -11.93 -0.94 6.74
C HIS A 56 -13.06 -0.56 5.77
N TRP A 57 -12.82 0.43 4.92
CA TRP A 57 -13.77 0.80 3.87
C TRP A 57 -14.00 -0.34 2.86
N LEU A 58 -12.93 -1.00 2.42
CA LEU A 58 -13.01 -2.18 1.55
C LEU A 58 -13.78 -3.34 2.21
N ALA A 59 -13.50 -3.62 3.49
CA ALA A 59 -14.16 -4.68 4.25
C ALA A 59 -15.67 -4.40 4.38
N GLU A 60 -16.06 -3.15 4.61
CA GLU A 60 -17.46 -2.75 4.68
C GLU A 60 -18.14 -2.92 3.32
N LEU A 61 -17.51 -2.47 2.23
CA LEU A 61 -18.03 -2.66 0.87
C LEU A 61 -18.21 -4.14 0.53
N GLN A 62 -17.26 -5.01 0.91
CA GLN A 62 -17.37 -6.45 0.68
C GLN A 62 -18.54 -7.07 1.45
N ARG A 63 -18.80 -6.62 2.69
CA ARG A 63 -19.98 -7.05 3.45
C ARG A 63 -21.28 -6.58 2.82
N THR A 64 -21.35 -5.32 2.40
CA THR A 64 -22.54 -4.78 1.69
C THR A 64 -22.82 -5.57 0.42
N VAL A 65 -21.77 -5.89 -0.34
CA VAL A 65 -21.88 -6.69 -1.58
C VAL A 65 -22.28 -8.15 -1.29
N ALA A 66 -21.85 -8.72 -0.16
CA ALA A 66 -22.22 -10.07 0.25
C ALA A 66 -23.69 -10.18 0.70
N LEU A 67 -24.24 -9.10 1.26
CA LEU A 67 -25.61 -9.02 1.78
C LEU A 67 -26.63 -8.43 0.80
N GLY A 68 -26.17 -7.76 -0.27
CA GLY A 68 -27.00 -7.04 -1.23
C GLY A 68 -27.70 -7.93 -2.27
N ASP A 69 -28.86 -7.47 -2.73
CA ASP A 69 -29.67 -8.10 -3.78
C ASP A 69 -29.08 -7.85 -5.19
N ASP A 70 -29.40 -8.71 -6.17
CA ASP A 70 -28.70 -8.81 -7.47
C ASP A 70 -28.74 -7.51 -8.31
N ALA A 71 -29.76 -6.67 -8.12
CA ALA A 71 -30.04 -5.52 -8.99
C ALA A 71 -28.94 -4.43 -9.04
N ASP A 72 -28.14 -4.29 -7.97
CA ASP A 72 -27.02 -3.33 -7.90
C ASP A 72 -25.65 -4.00 -7.71
N LEU A 73 -25.59 -5.32 -7.79
CA LEU A 73 -24.40 -6.11 -7.48
C LEU A 73 -23.22 -5.75 -8.39
N ALA A 74 -23.46 -5.53 -9.68
CA ALA A 74 -22.42 -5.12 -10.63
C ALA A 74 -21.82 -3.75 -10.29
N ARG A 75 -22.64 -2.79 -9.86
CA ARG A 75 -22.20 -1.45 -9.46
C ARG A 75 -21.42 -1.50 -8.15
N ALA A 76 -21.87 -2.32 -7.22
CA ALA A 76 -21.21 -2.53 -5.93
C ALA A 76 -19.83 -3.19 -6.12
N TRP A 77 -19.72 -4.19 -7.01
CA TRP A 77 -18.42 -4.77 -7.40
C TRP A 77 -17.50 -3.75 -8.05
N SER A 78 -18.00 -2.97 -9.01
CA SER A 78 -17.20 -1.93 -9.66
C SER A 78 -16.65 -0.92 -8.65
N ARG A 79 -17.46 -0.55 -7.65
CA ARG A 79 -17.04 0.35 -6.56
C ARG A 79 -15.99 -0.30 -5.66
N PHE A 80 -16.16 -1.56 -5.29
CA PHE A 80 -15.19 -2.30 -4.49
C PHE A 80 -13.82 -2.34 -5.18
N PHE A 81 -13.76 -2.73 -6.45
CA PHE A 81 -12.48 -2.83 -7.17
C PHE A 81 -11.83 -1.47 -7.39
N ALA A 82 -12.60 -0.42 -7.69
CA ALA A 82 -12.06 0.93 -7.76
C ALA A 82 -11.45 1.40 -6.43
N CYS A 83 -12.09 1.10 -5.30
CA CYS A 83 -11.51 1.37 -3.98
C CYS A 83 -10.27 0.51 -3.70
N TYR A 84 -10.20 -0.70 -4.26
CA TYR A 84 -9.05 -1.58 -4.09
C TYR A 84 -7.85 -1.06 -4.88
N ASP A 85 -8.06 -0.57 -6.11
CA ASP A 85 -7.03 0.11 -6.89
C ASP A 85 -6.49 1.37 -6.17
N ASP A 86 -7.36 2.20 -5.58
CA ASP A 86 -6.94 3.34 -4.74
C ASP A 86 -6.08 2.89 -3.54
N PHE A 87 -6.47 1.80 -2.89
CA PHE A 87 -5.68 1.21 -1.81
C PHE A 87 -4.30 0.75 -2.29
N LEU A 88 -4.21 0.09 -3.45
CA LEU A 88 -2.94 -0.36 -4.02
C LEU A 88 -2.04 0.81 -4.41
N GLU A 89 -2.61 1.88 -4.96
CA GLU A 89 -1.88 3.10 -5.27
C GLU A 89 -1.32 3.75 -4.00
N ALA A 90 -2.13 3.87 -2.96
CA ALA A 90 -1.69 4.38 -1.66
C ALA A 90 -0.60 3.52 -1.03
N LEU A 91 -0.70 2.20 -1.16
CA LEU A 91 0.33 1.26 -0.68
C LEU A 91 1.65 1.46 -1.43
N ARG A 92 1.58 1.66 -2.74
CA ARG A 92 2.75 1.95 -3.57
C ARG A 92 3.40 3.28 -3.18
N GLN A 93 2.61 4.33 -2.98
CA GLN A 93 3.10 5.62 -2.50
C GLN A 93 3.78 5.47 -1.14
N ALA A 94 3.12 4.81 -0.18
CA ALA A 94 3.67 4.55 1.15
C ALA A 94 5.01 3.82 1.11
N ARG A 95 5.18 2.84 0.21
CA ARG A 95 6.47 2.15 0.03
C ARG A 95 7.55 3.07 -0.53
N ASN A 96 7.23 3.87 -1.54
CA ASN A 96 8.17 4.83 -2.11
C ASN A 96 8.61 5.90 -1.10
N GLU A 97 7.70 6.35 -0.23
CA GLU A 97 8.00 7.33 0.83
C GLU A 97 8.93 6.78 1.92
N LEU A 98 8.96 5.46 2.11
CA LEU A 98 9.78 4.78 3.11
C LEU A 98 11.14 4.31 2.60
N GLU A 99 11.37 4.34 1.29
CA GLU A 99 12.63 4.03 0.62
C GLU A 99 13.37 5.35 0.32
N PRO A 100 14.28 5.81 1.19
CA PRO A 100 15.10 7.00 0.92
C PRO A 100 16.12 6.67 -0.18
N GLY A 101 15.69 6.78 -1.44
CA GLY A 101 16.54 6.49 -2.60
C GLY A 101 15.82 6.49 -3.96
N ALA A 102 14.48 6.53 -4.00
CA ALA A 102 13.72 6.57 -5.25
C ALA A 102 12.93 7.88 -5.41
N GLY A 103 13.62 9.01 -5.28
CA GLY A 103 13.16 10.23 -5.96
C GLY A 103 13.30 10.06 -7.48
N PRO A 104 12.57 10.81 -8.31
CA PRO A 104 12.75 10.79 -9.77
C PRO A 104 14.16 11.22 -10.21
N ASP A 105 14.94 11.81 -9.32
CA ASP A 105 16.35 12.16 -9.48
C ASP A 105 17.26 11.09 -8.87
N GLY A 106 17.20 9.87 -9.42
CA GLY A 106 18.21 8.84 -9.18
C GLY A 106 19.56 9.27 -9.73
N VAL A 107 20.17 10.31 -9.16
CA VAL A 107 21.54 10.70 -9.44
C VAL A 107 22.41 9.74 -8.61
N PRO A 108 23.06 8.74 -9.23
CA PRO A 108 24.09 7.98 -8.53
C PRO A 108 25.14 8.98 -8.05
N VAL A 109 25.54 8.86 -6.78
CA VAL A 109 26.65 9.63 -6.25
C VAL A 109 27.87 9.34 -7.14
N ALA A 110 28.20 10.28 -8.01
CA ALA A 110 29.38 10.17 -8.85
C ALA A 110 30.59 10.30 -7.94
N ASP A 111 31.41 9.26 -7.93
CA ASP A 111 32.71 9.20 -7.28
C ASP A 111 33.51 10.50 -7.54
N PRO A 112 34.16 11.08 -6.52
CA PRO A 112 34.87 12.35 -6.69
C PRO A 112 36.00 12.21 -7.72
N PRO A 113 36.29 13.27 -8.50
CA PRO A 113 37.33 13.17 -9.52
C PRO A 113 38.68 12.95 -8.82
N ALA A 114 39.32 11.82 -9.13
CA ALA A 114 40.70 11.57 -8.75
C ALA A 114 41.59 12.60 -9.47
N ASN A 115 41.84 13.71 -8.78
CA ASN A 115 42.88 14.66 -9.12
C ASN A 115 44.22 14.01 -8.77
N GLY A 116 44.73 13.20 -9.69
CA GLY A 116 46.09 12.68 -9.69
C GLY A 116 46.84 13.31 -10.85
N GLY A 117 47.24 14.56 -10.69
CA GLY A 117 48.22 15.16 -11.58
C GLY A 117 49.55 14.44 -11.40
N GLU A 118 50.21 14.09 -12.49
CA GLU A 118 51.66 13.89 -12.53
C GLU A 118 52.12 13.96 -14.00
N ARG A 119 52.70 15.14 -14.30
CA ARG A 119 53.77 15.48 -15.26
C ARG A 119 53.86 14.82 -16.63
#